data_AF-A0A4C1ZW53-F1
#
_entry.id   AF-A0A4C1ZW53-F1
#
_cell.length_a   1.000
_cell.length_b   1.000
_cell.length_c   1.000
_cell.angle_alpha   90.00
_cell.angle_beta   90.00
_cell.angle_gamma   90.00
#
_symmetry.space_group_name_H-M   'P 1'
#
loop_
_entity.id
_entity.type
_entity.pdbx_description
1 polymer ?
#
loop_
_entity_poly.entity_id
_entity_poly.type
_entity_poly.pdbx_seq_one_letter_code
_entity_poly.pdbx_strand_id
1 'polypeptide(L)'
;MAPMFEDASNKSVSKAAEDKTNMVQRTDEKGYAIGKVHPSGWNQLNLFTDWFNHFLDKTNPTAESPMLLIFDGHYSHTHNLEILEVARERHVVIVSLPPHTTHRLQPLDRTFMA
;
A
#
# COMPACT_ATOMS: atom_id res chain seq x y z
N MET A 1 -24.38 -23.03 41.64
CA MET A 1 -24.79 -23.71 40.39
C MET A 1 -25.40 -22.62 39.51
N ALA A 2 -24.68 -22.15 38.49
CA ALA A 2 -25.08 -21.01 37.66
C ALA A 2 -26.30 -21.32 36.78
N PRO A 3 -27.02 -20.29 36.33
CA PRO A 3 -27.56 -20.28 34.98
C PRO A 3 -26.94 -19.19 34.11
N MET A 4 -26.95 -19.51 32.82
CA MET A 4 -26.22 -18.92 31.71
C MET A 4 -26.65 -17.50 31.35
N PHE A 5 -25.62 -16.72 31.00
CA PHE A 5 -25.53 -15.53 30.17
C PHE A 5 -26.79 -15.01 29.46
N GLU A 6 -27.04 -13.73 29.73
CA GLU A 6 -28.01 -12.83 29.13
C GLU A 6 -27.43 -12.26 27.81
N ASP A 7 -28.16 -12.46 26.70
CA ASP A 7 -27.86 -11.88 25.39
C ASP A 7 -28.42 -10.45 25.34
N ALA A 8 -27.54 -9.48 25.20
CA ALA A 8 -27.89 -8.09 24.99
C ALA A 8 -26.95 -7.45 23.96
N SER A 9 -27.26 -7.57 22.67
CA SER A 9 -27.04 -6.44 21.77
C SER A 9 -27.99 -6.46 20.58
N ASN A 10 -29.08 -5.69 20.69
CA ASN A 10 -29.80 -5.19 19.53
C ASN A 10 -29.92 -3.66 19.65
N LYS A 11 -29.89 -3.02 18.48
CA LYS A 11 -30.11 -1.58 18.16
C LYS A 11 -28.86 -0.69 18.10
N SER A 12 -28.63 0.20 17.13
CA SER A 12 -29.12 0.44 15.75
C SER A 12 -28.55 1.80 15.26
N VAL A 13 -28.10 1.88 14.00
CA VAL A 13 -28.06 3.05 13.07
C VAL A 13 -26.97 4.15 13.17
N SER A 14 -26.46 4.48 11.95
CA SER A 14 -25.86 5.73 11.42
C SER A 14 -24.34 5.69 11.20
N LYS A 15 -23.73 6.17 10.09
CA LYS A 15 -24.16 6.99 8.93
C LYS A 15 -23.13 6.74 7.79
N ALA A 16 -23.55 6.90 6.54
CA ALA A 16 -22.80 6.60 5.31
C ALA A 16 -21.40 7.24 5.19
N ALA A 17 -20.42 6.47 4.73
CA ALA A 17 -19.19 6.95 4.09
C ALA A 17 -18.66 5.85 3.13
N GLU A 18 -18.79 6.13 1.82
CA GLU A 18 -18.10 5.55 0.64
C GLU A 18 -17.87 4.02 0.58
N ASP A 19 -18.61 3.39 -0.34
CA ASP A 19 -18.59 1.99 -0.72
C ASP A 19 -17.20 1.54 -1.27
N LYS A 20 -16.47 0.70 -0.53
CA LYS A 20 -15.09 0.26 -0.80
C LYS A 20 -14.97 -1.15 -1.41
N THR A 21 -16.04 -1.79 -1.88
CA THR A 21 -16.12 -3.26 -1.65
C THR A 21 -15.98 -4.19 -2.86
N ASN A 22 -15.50 -3.74 -4.03
CA ASN A 22 -15.21 -4.66 -5.16
C ASN A 22 -13.71 -4.88 -5.40
N MET A 23 -12.91 -4.94 -4.34
CA MET A 23 -11.49 -5.27 -4.44
C MET A 23 -11.31 -6.79 -4.44
N VAL A 24 -10.75 -7.36 -5.51
CA VAL A 24 -10.34 -8.77 -5.50
C VAL A 24 -8.94 -8.85 -4.89
N GLN A 25 -8.80 -9.58 -3.79
CA GLN A 25 -7.52 -9.83 -3.13
C GLN A 25 -7.15 -11.31 -3.22
N ARG A 26 -5.90 -11.58 -3.58
CA ARG A 26 -5.26 -12.90 -3.50
C ARG A 26 -3.96 -12.77 -2.74
N THR A 27 -3.72 -13.71 -1.85
CA THR A 27 -2.43 -13.92 -1.20
C THR A 27 -2.05 -15.37 -1.46
N ASP A 28 -0.78 -15.63 -1.75
CA ASP A 28 -0.29 -17.01 -1.82
C ASP A 28 -0.38 -17.67 -0.43
N GLU A 29 -0.46 -19.00 -0.41
CA GLU A 29 -0.59 -19.78 0.83
C GLU A 29 0.54 -19.52 1.85
N LYS A 30 1.69 -19.04 1.37
CA LYS A 30 2.89 -18.75 2.16
C LYS A 30 3.11 -17.24 2.42
N GLY A 31 2.25 -16.37 1.89
CA GLY A 31 2.35 -14.92 2.04
C GLY A 31 3.60 -14.28 1.42
N TYR A 32 4.23 -14.90 0.41
CA TYR A 32 5.32 -14.26 -0.35
C TYR A 32 4.82 -13.20 -1.33
N ALA A 33 3.62 -13.36 -1.88
CA ALA A 33 3.07 -12.49 -2.90
C ALA A 33 1.64 -12.08 -2.56
N ILE A 34 1.35 -10.79 -2.79
CA ILE A 34 0.01 -10.24 -2.69
C ILE A 34 -0.43 -9.69 -4.05
N GLY A 35 -1.70 -9.90 -4.39
CA GLY A 35 -2.34 -9.34 -5.56
C GLY A 35 -3.66 -8.71 -5.14
N LYS A 36 -3.78 -7.38 -5.30
CA LYS A 36 -5.01 -6.64 -5.06
C LYS A 36 -5.34 -5.79 -6.28
N VAL A 37 -6.61 -5.74 -6.67
CA VAL A 37 -7.05 -5.00 -7.87
C VAL A 37 -8.29 -4.17 -7.57
N HIS A 38 -8.30 -2.94 -8.09
CA HIS A 38 -9.47 -2.07 -8.10
C HIS A 38 -10.26 -2.30 -9.39
N PRO A 39 -11.61 -2.29 -9.37
CA PRO A 39 -12.43 -2.49 -10.56
C PRO A 39 -12.13 -1.54 -11.73
N SER A 40 -11.64 -0.33 -11.46
CA SER A 40 -11.26 0.61 -12.51
C SER A 40 -9.98 0.22 -13.26
N GLY A 41 -9.22 -0.78 -12.78
CA GLY A 41 -7.90 -1.14 -13.29
C GLY A 41 -6.77 -0.20 -12.86
N TRP A 42 -7.08 0.92 -12.20
CA TRP A 42 -6.10 1.91 -11.77
C TRP A 42 -5.64 1.67 -10.32
N ASN A 43 -4.34 1.84 -10.08
CA ASN A 43 -3.79 1.81 -8.72
C ASN A 43 -4.39 2.94 -7.87
N GLN A 44 -4.83 2.60 -6.67
CA GLN A 44 -5.44 3.53 -5.70
C GLN A 44 -4.51 3.66 -4.49
N LEU A 45 -4.67 4.73 -3.71
CA LEU A 45 -3.82 4.96 -2.53
C LEU A 45 -3.82 3.76 -1.57
N ASN A 46 -4.98 3.16 -1.30
CA ASN A 46 -5.10 2.03 -0.37
C ASN A 46 -4.38 0.77 -0.89
N LEU A 47 -4.46 0.50 -2.20
CA LEU A 47 -3.77 -0.63 -2.83
C LEU A 47 -2.26 -0.46 -2.76
N PHE A 48 -1.79 0.78 -2.95
CA PHE A 48 -0.38 1.11 -2.83
C PHE A 48 0.10 1.03 -1.37
N THR A 49 -0.69 1.47 -0.39
CA THR A 49 -0.37 1.28 1.05
C THR A 49 -0.22 -0.19 1.40
N ASP A 50 -1.14 -1.04 0.94
CA ASP A 50 -1.06 -2.49 1.16
C ASP A 50 0.22 -3.09 0.57
N TRP A 51 0.59 -2.68 -0.65
CA TRP A 51 1.84 -3.09 -1.27
C TRP A 51 3.07 -2.61 -0.49
N PHE A 52 3.06 -1.35 -0.03
CA PHE A 52 4.18 -0.78 0.68
C PHE A 52 4.44 -1.47 2.02
N ASN A 53 3.38 -1.79 2.77
CA ASN A 53 3.50 -2.56 4.01
C ASN A 53 4.07 -3.96 3.76
N HIS A 54 3.56 -4.67 2.75
CA HIS A 54 4.12 -5.97 2.36
C HIS A 54 5.59 -5.87 1.95
N PHE A 55 5.95 -4.82 1.20
CA PHE A 55 7.33 -4.55 0.80
C PHE A 55 8.26 -4.38 2.01
N LEU A 56 7.84 -3.61 3.02
CA LEU A 56 8.59 -3.42 4.26
C LEU A 56 8.77 -4.72 5.04
N ASP A 57 7.74 -5.57 5.07
CA ASP A 57 7.80 -6.87 5.74
C ASP A 57 8.79 -7.83 5.06
N LYS A 58 8.92 -7.75 3.73
CA LYS A 58 9.84 -8.61 2.97
C LYS A 58 11.27 -8.10 2.92
N THR A 59 11.46 -6.78 2.95
CA THR A 59 12.78 -6.16 2.83
C THR A 59 13.42 -5.86 4.17
N ASN A 60 12.61 -5.65 5.21
CA ASN A 60 13.00 -5.28 6.57
C ASN A 60 14.18 -4.28 6.66
N PRO A 61 14.02 -3.05 6.13
CA PRO A 61 15.10 -2.07 6.15
C PRO A 61 15.42 -1.63 7.59
N THR A 62 16.69 -1.32 7.84
CA THR A 62 17.19 -0.88 9.16
C THR A 62 18.04 0.38 9.03
N ALA A 63 18.44 0.97 10.15
CA ALA A 63 19.32 2.15 10.14
C ALA A 63 20.68 1.86 9.50
N GLU A 64 21.20 0.63 9.67
CA GLU A 64 22.47 0.16 9.12
C GLU A 64 22.37 -0.24 7.64
N SER A 65 21.16 -0.60 7.20
CA SER A 65 20.86 -0.99 5.82
C SER A 65 19.59 -0.29 5.34
N PRO A 66 19.64 1.04 5.12
CA PRO A 66 18.49 1.79 4.65
C PRO A 66 18.17 1.43 3.20
N MET A 67 16.94 1.70 2.79
CA MET A 67 16.45 1.39 1.46
C MET A 67 16.10 2.64 0.67
N LEU A 68 16.41 2.65 -0.63
CA LEU A 68 16.02 3.71 -1.55
C LEU A 68 14.91 3.21 -2.47
N LEU A 69 13.77 3.90 -2.45
CA LEU A 69 12.68 3.72 -3.41
C LEU A 69 12.62 4.92 -4.35
N ILE A 70 12.55 4.64 -5.65
CA ILE A 70 12.48 5.65 -6.70
C ILE A 70 11.14 5.52 -7.40
N PHE A 71 10.36 6.60 -7.42
CA PHE A 71 9.07 6.67 -8.10
C PHE A 71 9.08 7.70 -9.23
N ASP A 72 8.13 7.54 -10.14
CA ASP A 72 7.86 8.43 -11.26
C ASP A 72 7.22 9.77 -10.86
N GLY A 73 6.85 9.93 -9.58
CA GLY A 73 6.20 11.12 -9.05
C GLY A 73 4.68 11.14 -9.24
N HIS A 74 4.04 10.03 -9.63
CA HIS A 74 2.59 9.96 -9.74
C HIS A 74 1.88 10.26 -8.40
N TYR A 75 0.67 10.83 -8.47
CA TYR A 75 -0.07 11.32 -7.30
C TYR A 75 -0.29 10.26 -6.21
N SER A 76 -0.55 9.01 -6.60
CA SER A 76 -0.73 7.89 -5.66
C SER A 76 0.52 7.59 -4.81
N HIS A 77 1.71 7.91 -5.32
CA HIS A 77 2.99 7.69 -4.65
C HIS A 77 3.42 8.90 -3.80
N THR A 78 2.97 10.10 -4.16
CA THR A 78 3.50 11.36 -3.61
C THR A 78 2.56 12.06 -2.64
N HIS A 79 1.26 11.75 -2.64
CA HIS A 79 0.26 12.44 -1.81
C HIS A 79 -0.27 11.60 -0.63
N ASN A 80 0.43 10.51 -0.30
CA ASN A 80 0.07 9.63 0.81
C ASN A 80 0.98 9.90 2.02
N LEU A 81 0.49 10.70 2.96
CA LEU A 81 1.26 11.09 4.16
C LEU A 81 1.60 9.88 5.04
N GLU A 82 0.68 8.93 5.18
CA GLU A 82 0.89 7.71 5.97
C GLU A 82 2.11 6.94 5.48
N ILE A 83 2.27 6.79 4.16
CA ILE A 83 3.42 6.11 3.57
C ILE A 83 4.72 6.88 3.84
N LEU A 84 4.71 8.20 3.75
CA LEU A 84 5.91 9.02 4.00
C LEU A 84 6.37 8.91 5.45
N GLU A 85 5.43 8.90 6.40
CA GLU A 85 5.72 8.72 7.82
C GLU A 85 6.31 7.35 8.10
N VAL A 86 5.65 6.28 7.62
CA VAL A 86 6.12 4.90 7.79
C VAL A 86 7.46 4.69 7.09
N ALA A 87 7.66 5.24 5.89
CA ALA A 87 8.94 5.15 5.17
C ALA A 87 10.08 5.74 6.00
N ARG A 88 9.87 6.92 6.58
CA ARG A 88 10.86 7.57 7.45
C ARG A 88 11.16 6.73 8.69
N GLU A 89 10.14 6.18 9.34
CA GLU A 89 10.30 5.33 10.52
C GLU A 89 11.01 4.01 10.22
N ARG A 90 10.80 3.46 9.02
CA ARG A 90 11.36 2.18 8.57
C ARG A 90 12.61 2.33 7.71
N HIS A 91 13.31 3.47 7.80
CA HIS A 91 14.57 3.72 7.09
C HIS A 91 14.50 3.56 5.57
N VAL A 92 13.36 3.92 4.98
CA VAL A 92 13.14 3.99 3.54
C VAL A 92 13.16 5.44 3.08
N VAL A 93 14.10 5.75 2.19
CA VAL A 93 14.18 7.04 1.49
C VAL A 93 13.38 6.92 0.20
N ILE A 94 12.39 7.80 0.02
CA ILE A 94 11.59 7.88 -1.20
C ILE A 94 12.06 9.07 -2.03
N VAL A 95 12.41 8.82 -3.29
CA VAL A 95 12.78 9.85 -4.27
C VAL A 95 11.79 9.84 -5.42
N SER A 96 11.20 10.99 -5.72
CA SER A 96 10.37 11.17 -6.91
C SER A 96 11.19 11.80 -8.03
N LEU A 97 11.14 11.21 -9.22
CA LEU A 97 11.79 11.76 -10.40
C LEU A 97 11.07 13.04 -10.88
N PRO A 98 11.80 13.98 -11.50
CA PRO A 98 11.17 15.18 -12.05
C PRO A 98 10.15 14.83 -13.14
N PRO A 99 9.05 15.59 -13.26
CA PRO A 99 8.04 15.34 -14.28
C PRO A 99 8.66 15.38 -15.68
N HIS A 100 8.10 14.56 -16.59
CA HIS A 100 8.53 14.45 -18.00
C HIS A 100 9.97 13.95 -18.22
N THR A 101 10.61 13.36 -17.22
CA THR A 101 11.97 12.80 -17.35
C THR A 101 12.01 11.29 -17.53
N THR A 102 10.86 10.62 -17.61
CA THR A 102 10.72 9.16 -17.81
C THR A 102 11.63 8.60 -18.89
N HIS A 103 11.62 9.23 -20.06
CA HIS A 103 12.43 8.87 -21.23
C HIS A 103 13.96 8.91 -21.02
N ARG A 104 14.43 9.43 -19.89
CA ARG A 104 15.86 9.53 -19.55
C ARG A 104 16.21 8.89 -18.21
N LEU A 105 15.33 9.02 -17.23
CA LEU A 105 15.64 8.73 -15.83
C LEU A 105 14.93 7.51 -15.26
N GLN A 106 13.89 6.97 -15.92
CA GLN A 106 13.22 5.76 -15.45
C GLN A 106 13.92 4.53 -16.02
N PRO A 107 14.69 3.77 -15.19
CA PRO A 107 15.43 2.62 -15.70
C PRO A 107 14.48 1.55 -16.20
N LEU A 108 13.35 1.33 -15.50
CA LEU A 108 12.37 0.32 -15.87
C LEU A 108 11.85 0.53 -17.31
N ASP A 109 11.51 1.76 -17.69
CA ASP A 109 11.03 2.09 -19.04
C ASP A 109 12.14 2.05 -20.10
N ARG A 110 13.40 2.25 -19.71
CA ARG A 110 14.53 2.38 -20.66
C ARG A 110 15.32 1.11 -20.87
N THR A 111 15.36 0.22 -19.89
CA THR A 111 16.18 -0.98 -19.94
C THR A 111 15.37 -2.27 -19.90
N PHE A 112 14.21 -2.27 -19.24
CA PHE A 112 13.43 -3.48 -19.03
C PHE A 112 12.18 -3.56 -19.92
N MET A 113 11.45 -2.46 -20.07
CA MET A 113 10.22 -2.39 -20.86
C MET A 113 10.42 -1.77 -22.26
N ALA A 114 11.67 -1.49 -22.65
CA ALA A 114 12.02 -0.87 -23.93
C ALA A 114 12.00 -1.86 -25.11
#